data_AF-A0A9D2GAB3-F1
#
_entry.id   AF-A0A9D2GAB3-F1
#
_cell.length_a   1.000
_cell.length_b   1.000
_cell.length_c   1.000
_cell.angle_alpha   90.00
_cell.angle_beta   90.00
_cell.angle_gamma   90.00
#
_symmetry.space_group_name_H-M   'P 1'
#
loop_
_entity.id
_entity.type
_entity.pdbx_description
1 polymer ?
#
loop_
_entity_poly.entity_id
_entity_poly.type
_entity_poly.pdbx_seq_one_letter_code
_entity_poly.pdbx_strand_id
1 'polypeptide(L)'
;MEAGHGCMEKGILLEYREIFLLLESIGAESVNGICLDQKPVSDEEAVRVLAGMNRKGFLENEGGVFRIEKRTGRMLQCMAWPEQDYPMVIEDETYYCYERGREVLVTSLCRTRQRTLELLLFGREEFERWKEEMRDDTCGY
;
A
#
# COMPACT_ATOMS: atom_id res chain seq x y z
N MET A 1 -34.26 0.37 7.35
CA MET A 1 -33.19 1.38 7.16
C MET A 1 -31.95 0.59 6.87
N GLU A 2 -31.60 0.54 5.58
CA GLU A 2 -30.39 -0.15 5.12
C GLU A 2 -29.20 0.69 5.56
N ALA A 3 -28.40 0.16 6.48
CA ALA A 3 -27.09 0.72 6.78
C ALA A 3 -26.27 0.56 5.49
N GLY A 4 -26.06 1.67 4.80
CA GLY A 4 -25.15 1.72 3.68
C GLY A 4 -23.77 1.34 4.18
N HIS A 5 -23.34 0.11 3.90
CA HIS A 5 -21.94 -0.25 3.91
C HIS A 5 -21.25 0.70 2.93
N GLY A 6 -20.63 1.76 3.45
CA GLY A 6 -19.59 2.47 2.73
C GLY A 6 -18.57 1.42 2.33
N CYS A 7 -18.43 1.17 1.04
CA CYS A 7 -17.54 0.16 0.52
C CYS A 7 -16.11 0.61 0.84
N MET A 8 -15.55 0.21 1.99
CA MET A 8 -14.11 0.25 2.20
C MET A 8 -13.51 -0.58 1.07
N GLU A 9 -12.87 0.07 0.10
CA GLU A 9 -12.18 -0.65 -0.95
C GLU A 9 -11.05 -1.47 -0.31
N LYS A 10 -11.18 -2.79 -0.33
CA LYS A 10 -10.23 -3.74 0.30
C LYS A 10 -8.78 -3.33 0.03
N GLY A 11 -7.99 -3.25 1.09
CA GLY A 11 -6.55 -3.02 1.00
C GLY A 11 -5.86 -4.10 0.15
N ILE A 12 -4.66 -3.78 -0.33
CA ILE A 12 -3.82 -4.75 -1.01
C ILE A 12 -2.67 -5.18 -0.10
N LEU A 13 -2.29 -6.45 -0.22
CA LEU A 13 -1.13 -7.00 0.48
C LEU A 13 0.01 -7.15 -0.53
N LEU A 14 1.11 -6.46 -0.27
CA LEU A 14 2.32 -6.55 -1.08
C LEU A 14 3.49 -6.95 -0.20
N GLU A 15 4.23 -7.95 -0.66
CA GLU A 15 5.51 -8.28 -0.06
C GLU A 15 6.51 -7.17 -0.36
N TYR A 16 7.44 -6.94 0.55
CA TYR A 16 8.46 -5.89 0.37
C TYR A 16 9.24 -5.97 -0.93
N ARG A 17 9.52 -7.18 -1.43
CA ARG A 17 10.21 -7.37 -2.71
C ARG A 17 9.34 -6.90 -3.88
N GLU A 18 8.03 -7.11 -3.80
CA GLU A 18 7.07 -6.62 -4.79
C GLU A 18 7.03 -5.10 -4.78
N ILE A 19 6.93 -4.49 -3.60
CA ILE A 19 6.94 -3.04 -3.43
C ILE A 19 8.23 -2.44 -3.98
N PHE A 20 9.39 -3.00 -3.64
CA PHE A 20 10.68 -2.48 -4.08
C PHE A 20 10.82 -2.52 -5.60
N LEU A 21 10.54 -3.66 -6.24
CA LEU A 21 10.58 -3.78 -7.70
C LEU A 21 9.63 -2.79 -8.39
N LEU A 22 8.42 -2.60 -7.84
CA LEU A 22 7.45 -1.67 -8.39
C LEU A 22 7.91 -0.21 -8.23
N LEU A 23 8.44 0.16 -7.06
CA LEU A 23 8.98 1.50 -6.79
C LEU A 23 10.20 1.81 -7.66
N GLU A 24 11.14 0.88 -7.79
CA GLU A 24 12.29 1.02 -8.70
C GLU A 24 11.83 1.19 -10.16
N SER A 25 10.80 0.44 -10.58
CA SER A 25 10.29 0.51 -11.96
C SER A 25 9.71 1.87 -12.33
N ILE A 26 9.25 2.64 -11.33
CA ILE A 26 8.78 4.02 -11.52
C ILE A 26 9.86 5.06 -11.21
N GLY A 27 11.08 4.64 -10.87
CA GLY A 27 12.23 5.53 -10.62
C GLY A 27 12.27 6.12 -9.22
N ALA A 28 11.62 5.49 -8.23
CA ALA A 28 11.73 5.89 -6.84
C ALA A 28 13.05 5.39 -6.24
N GLU A 29 13.91 6.29 -5.77
CA GLU A 29 15.22 5.96 -5.20
C GLU A 29 15.14 5.65 -3.69
N SER A 30 14.15 6.20 -3.00
CA SER A 30 13.92 5.97 -1.57
C SER A 30 12.47 6.27 -1.19
N VAL A 31 11.99 5.65 -0.10
CA VAL A 31 10.66 5.87 0.47
C VAL A 31 10.79 5.86 1.99
N ASN A 32 10.25 6.89 2.65
CA ASN A 32 10.25 6.98 4.12
C ASN A 32 9.27 5.98 4.74
N GLY A 33 9.42 5.65 6.03
CA GLY A 33 8.50 4.76 6.73
C GLY A 33 8.62 3.27 6.41
N ILE A 34 9.36 2.93 5.35
CA ILE A 34 9.70 1.55 4.99
C ILE A 34 11.16 1.30 5.38
N CYS A 35 11.38 0.80 6.59
CA CYS A 35 12.72 0.41 7.03
C CYS A 35 12.97 -1.05 6.70
N LEU A 36 13.75 -1.33 5.65
CA LEU A 36 13.98 -2.69 5.18
C LEU A 36 15.40 -2.97 4.76
N ASP A 37 16.04 -3.84 5.53
CA ASP A 37 17.27 -4.51 5.15
C ASP A 37 16.94 -5.60 4.12
N GLN A 38 17.01 -5.25 2.83
CA GLN A 38 16.79 -6.17 1.71
C GLN A 38 18.07 -6.33 0.90
N LYS A 39 18.35 -7.58 0.52
CA LYS A 39 19.37 -7.87 -0.49
C LYS A 39 18.85 -7.43 -1.86
N PRO A 40 19.72 -6.96 -2.76
CA PRO A 40 19.35 -6.70 -4.15
C PRO A 40 18.63 -7.89 -4.76
N VAL A 41 17.58 -7.64 -5.53
CA VAL A 41 16.82 -8.67 -6.24
C VAL A 41 17.61 -9.09 -7.48
N SER A 42 17.87 -10.39 -7.65
CA SER A 42 18.49 -10.91 -8.87
C SER A 42 17.51 -10.94 -10.05
N ASP A 43 18.00 -10.94 -11.30
CA ASP A 43 17.15 -10.99 -12.49
C ASP A 43 16.16 -12.17 -12.49
N GLU A 44 16.61 -13.36 -12.07
CA GLU A 44 15.74 -14.54 -11.96
C GLU A 44 14.65 -14.36 -10.90
N GLU A 45 14.97 -13.74 -9.77
CA GLU A 45 13.99 -13.42 -8.74
C GLU A 45 13.01 -12.36 -9.22
N ALA A 46 13.48 -11.32 -9.91
CA ALA A 46 12.63 -10.28 -10.48
C ALA A 46 11.58 -10.87 -11.41
N VAL A 47 11.97 -11.79 -12.31
CA VAL A 47 11.02 -12.49 -13.20
C VAL A 47 9.97 -13.28 -12.41
N ARG A 48 10.36 -13.99 -11.33
CA ARG A 48 9.43 -14.75 -10.49
C ARG A 48 8.46 -13.84 -9.75
N VAL A 49 8.94 -12.70 -9.25
CA VAL A 49 8.11 -11.72 -8.55
C VAL A 49 7.12 -11.07 -9.52
N LEU A 50 7.57 -10.62 -10.69
CA LEU A 50 6.71 -10.08 -11.74
C LEU A 50 5.62 -11.07 -12.16
N ALA A 51 5.98 -12.35 -12.38
CA ALA A 51 5.00 -13.39 -12.69
C ALA A 51 4.01 -13.64 -11.53
N GLY A 52 4.46 -13.49 -10.27
CA GLY A 52 3.60 -13.49 -9.08
C GLY A 52 2.61 -12.32 -9.09
N MET A 53 3.10 -11.10 -9.29
CA MET A 53 2.29 -9.89 -9.30
C MET A 53 1.25 -9.88 -10.42
N ASN A 54 1.60 -10.37 -11.61
CA ASN A 54 0.64 -10.56 -12.71
C ASN A 54 -0.47 -11.55 -12.33
N ARG A 55 -0.14 -12.67 -11.66
CA ARG A 55 -1.16 -13.63 -11.16
C ARG A 55 -2.03 -13.03 -10.06
N LYS A 56 -1.50 -12.11 -9.25
CA LYS A 56 -2.24 -11.37 -8.21
C LYS A 56 -3.11 -10.24 -8.79
N GLY A 57 -2.94 -9.89 -10.08
CA GLY A 57 -3.69 -8.83 -10.74
C GLY A 57 -3.14 -7.41 -10.51
N PHE A 58 -1.92 -7.28 -9.97
CA PHE A 58 -1.25 -5.98 -9.79
C PHE A 58 -0.55 -5.49 -11.06
N LEU A 59 -0.32 -6.42 -12.00
CA LEU A 59 0.16 -6.12 -13.33
C LEU A 59 -0.88 -6.59 -14.34
N GLU A 60 -1.06 -5.80 -15.39
CA GLU A 60 -1.84 -6.11 -16.57
C GLU A 60 -0.89 -6.45 -17.71
N ASN A 61 -1.17 -7.51 -18.46
CA ASN A 61 -0.42 -7.82 -19.68
C ASN A 61 -1.17 -7.27 -20.89
N GLU A 62 -0.57 -6.28 -21.55
CA GLU A 62 -1.12 -5.69 -22.77
C GLU A 62 -0.04 -5.72 -23.85
N GLY A 63 -0.23 -6.58 -24.86
CA GLY A 63 0.67 -6.66 -26.01
C GLY A 63 2.10 -7.09 -25.66
N GLY A 64 2.30 -7.91 -24.62
CA GLY A 64 3.63 -8.35 -24.20
C GLY A 64 4.37 -7.37 -23.29
N VAL A 65 3.71 -6.30 -22.85
CA VAL A 65 4.23 -5.35 -21.86
C VAL A 65 3.41 -5.47 -20.58
N PHE A 66 4.09 -5.47 -19.44
CA PHE A 66 3.41 -5.35 -18.14
C PHE A 66 3.13 -3.88 -17.83
N ARG A 67 1.87 -3.58 -17.52
CA ARG A 67 1.42 -2.29 -16.98
C ARG A 67 1.04 -2.47 -15.52
N ILE A 68 1.38 -1.52 -14.68
CA ILE A 68 0.93 -1.54 -13.29
C ILE A 68 -0.57 -1.19 -13.28
N GLU A 69 -1.37 -2.01 -12.60
CA GLU A 69 -2.80 -1.76 -12.42
C GLU A 69 -3.02 -0.36 -11.84
N LYS A 70 -4.04 0.34 -12.32
CA LYS A 70 -4.25 1.77 -12.07
C LYS A 70 -4.29 2.14 -10.58
N ARG A 71 -4.97 1.37 -9.73
CA ARG A 71 -5.04 1.60 -8.28
C ARG A 71 -3.69 1.32 -7.62
N THR A 72 -3.03 0.21 -7.92
CA THR A 72 -1.66 -0.06 -7.45
C THR A 72 -0.70 1.06 -7.86
N GLY A 73 -0.79 1.54 -9.10
CA GLY A 73 0.01 2.66 -9.59
C GLY A 73 -0.18 3.94 -8.78
N ARG A 74 -1.42 4.28 -8.39
CA ARG A 74 -1.70 5.43 -7.53
C ARG A 74 -1.11 5.27 -6.12
N MET A 75 -1.22 4.08 -5.53
CA MET A 75 -0.61 3.78 -4.24
C MET A 75 0.91 3.97 -4.30
N LEU A 76 1.58 3.41 -5.32
CA LEU A 76 3.03 3.55 -5.49
C LEU A 76 3.45 5.01 -5.69
N GLN A 77 2.66 5.82 -6.40
CA GLN A 77 2.94 7.25 -6.54
C GLN A 77 2.86 8.02 -5.22
N CYS A 78 1.92 7.66 -4.33
CA CYS A 78 1.85 8.23 -2.99
C CYS A 78 3.11 7.91 -2.20
N MET A 79 3.61 6.67 -2.29
CA MET A 79 4.84 6.25 -1.60
C MET A 79 6.10 6.90 -2.15
N ALA A 80 6.23 6.93 -3.49
CA ALA A 80 7.44 7.40 -4.16
C ALA A 80 7.65 8.90 -4.04
N TRP A 81 6.56 9.68 -4.10
CA TRP A 81 6.62 11.14 -4.12
C TRP A 81 5.45 11.74 -3.31
N PRO A 82 5.43 11.56 -1.99
CA PRO A 82 4.44 12.20 -1.14
C PRO A 82 4.63 13.72 -1.15
N GLU A 83 3.51 14.45 -1.00
CA GLU A 83 3.54 15.86 -0.61
C GLU A 83 3.80 15.99 0.90
N GLN A 84 3.28 15.04 1.68
CA GLN A 84 3.53 14.89 3.11
C GLN A 84 3.58 13.41 3.46
N ASP A 85 4.47 13.04 4.38
CA ASP A 85 4.53 11.71 4.95
C ASP A 85 4.77 11.76 6.46
N TYR A 86 4.13 10.86 7.21
CA TYR A 86 4.21 10.85 8.66
C TYR A 86 3.82 9.49 9.25
N PRO A 87 4.43 9.10 10.39
CA PRO A 87 3.91 7.99 11.19
C PRO A 87 2.64 8.41 11.93
N MET A 88 1.76 7.45 12.16
CA MET A 88 0.56 7.61 12.98
C MET A 88 0.40 6.39 13.88
N VAL A 89 -0.05 6.61 15.10
CA VAL A 89 -0.38 5.53 16.04
C VAL A 89 -1.86 5.59 16.39
N ILE A 90 -2.56 4.48 16.27
CA ILE A 90 -3.95 4.29 16.69
C ILE A 90 -4.00 2.98 17.48
N GLU A 91 -4.49 3.02 18.73
CA GLU A 91 -4.67 1.83 19.58
C GLU A 91 -3.45 0.87 19.57
N ASP A 92 -2.25 1.41 19.82
CA ASP A 92 -0.95 0.70 19.81
C ASP A 92 -0.49 0.13 18.46
N GLU A 93 -1.23 0.36 17.38
CA GLU A 93 -0.84 0.02 16.03
C GLU A 93 -0.15 1.19 15.33
N THR A 94 1.01 0.90 14.73
CA THR A 94 1.78 1.90 13.97
C THR A 94 1.44 1.79 12.49
N TYR A 95 1.01 2.93 11.96
CA TYR A 95 0.75 3.16 10.56
C TYR A 95 1.74 4.18 10.01
N TYR A 96 2.00 4.12 8.71
CA TYR A 96 2.73 5.16 8.00
C TYR A 96 1.87 5.70 6.86
N CYS A 97 1.71 7.02 6.84
CA CYS A 97 0.81 7.73 5.95
C CYS A 97 1.62 8.50 4.89
N TYR A 98 1.12 8.48 3.66
CA TYR A 98 1.64 9.25 2.54
C TYR A 98 0.47 10.01 1.89
N GLU A 99 0.55 11.34 1.88
CA GLU A 99 -0.46 12.20 1.26
C GLU A 99 0.03 12.67 -0.10
N ARG A 100 -0.86 12.62 -1.09
CA ARG A 100 -0.61 13.19 -2.42
C ARG A 100 -1.91 13.69 -3.03
N GLY A 101 -2.04 15.01 -3.18
CA GLY A 101 -3.26 15.63 -3.67
C GLY A 101 -4.44 15.33 -2.75
N ARG A 102 -5.46 14.61 -3.27
CA ARG A 102 -6.67 14.24 -2.52
C ARG A 102 -6.64 12.82 -1.94
N GLU A 103 -5.54 12.11 -2.14
CA GLU A 103 -5.40 10.72 -1.74
C GLU A 103 -4.46 10.62 -0.53
N VAL A 104 -4.78 9.68 0.37
CA VAL A 104 -3.95 9.30 1.51
C VAL A 104 -3.72 7.79 1.43
N LEU A 105 -2.46 7.40 1.27
CA LEU A 105 -2.06 6.01 1.39
C LEU A 105 -1.64 5.74 2.84
N VAL A 106 -2.27 4.75 3.45
CA VAL A 106 -1.91 4.23 4.76
C VAL A 106 -1.24 2.88 4.57
N THR A 107 -0.11 2.68 5.26
CA THR A 107 0.64 1.42 5.25
C THR A 107 0.86 0.89 6.65
N SER A 108 0.78 -0.43 6.81
CA SER A 108 1.06 -1.11 8.09
C SER A 108 1.66 -2.49 7.85
N LEU A 109 2.34 -3.03 8.88
CA LEU A 109 2.90 -4.38 8.83
C LEU A 109 1.78 -5.42 8.91
N CYS A 110 1.74 -6.35 7.97
CA CYS A 110 0.82 -7.48 8.04
C CYS A 110 1.24 -8.43 9.18
N ARG A 111 0.41 -8.55 10.23
CA ARG A 111 0.70 -9.39 11.40
C ARG A 111 0.86 -10.88 11.08
N THR A 112 0.13 -11.37 10.09
CA THR A 112 0.07 -12.80 9.75
C THR A 112 1.08 -13.22 8.70
N ARG A 113 1.66 -12.26 7.96
CA ARG A 113 2.62 -12.51 6.88
C ARG A 113 3.87 -11.69 7.09
N GLN A 114 4.98 -12.38 7.36
CA GLN A 114 6.27 -11.72 7.46
C GLN A 114 6.56 -10.93 6.18
N ARG A 115 7.19 -9.77 6.36
CA ARG A 115 7.69 -8.94 5.27
C ARG A 115 6.65 -8.49 4.25
N THR A 116 5.41 -8.33 4.69
CA THR A 116 4.28 -7.90 3.86
C THR A 116 3.70 -6.61 4.44
N LEU A 117 3.45 -5.62 3.60
CA LEU A 117 2.65 -4.44 3.97
C LEU A 117 1.22 -4.63 3.51
N GLU A 118 0.32 -4.14 4.35
CA GLU A 118 -1.02 -3.78 3.94
C GLU A 118 -1.02 -2.32 3.48
N LEU A 119 -1.62 -2.08 2.31
CA LEU A 119 -1.75 -0.77 1.68
C LEU A 119 -3.23 -0.44 1.53
N LEU A 120 -3.64 0.67 2.14
CA LEU A 120 -5.00 1.18 2.10
C LEU A 120 -4.98 2.58 1.50
N LEU A 121 -5.68 2.78 0.38
CA LEU A 121 -5.78 4.08 -0.28
C LEU A 121 -7.15 4.68 0.01
N PHE A 122 -7.14 5.92 0.51
CA PHE A 122 -8.34 6.65 0.87
C PHE A 122 -8.41 7.98 0.13
N GLY A 123 -9.63 8.48 -0.11
CA GLY A 123 -9.82 9.92 -0.22
C GLY A 123 -9.62 10.60 1.15
N ARG A 124 -9.22 11.88 1.19
CA ARG A 124 -9.03 12.61 2.47
C ARG A 124 -10.20 12.50 3.45
N GLU A 125 -11.43 12.66 2.98
CA GLU A 125 -12.62 12.55 3.84
C GLU A 125 -12.86 11.12 4.35
N GLU A 126 -12.55 10.12 3.53
CA GLU A 126 -12.63 8.70 3.93
C GLU A 126 -11.56 8.37 4.97
N PHE A 127 -10.36 8.94 4.84
CA PHE A 127 -9.29 8.76 5.79
C PHE A 127 -9.65 9.33 7.17
N GLU A 128 -10.27 10.50 7.25
CA GLU A 128 -10.74 11.07 8.52
C GLU A 128 -11.78 10.17 9.19
N ARG A 129 -12.78 9.69 8.44
CA ARG A 129 -13.78 8.75 8.97
C ARG A 129 -13.15 7.44 9.43
N TRP A 130 -12.23 6.88 8.65
CA TRP A 130 -11.52 5.65 9.00
C TRP A 130 -10.73 5.79 10.31
N LYS A 131 -10.09 6.96 10.54
CA LYS A 131 -9.41 7.24 11.81
C LYS A 131 -10.36 7.28 13.00
N GLU A 132 -11.58 7.79 12.82
CA GLU A 132 -12.62 7.83 13.86
C GLU A 132 -13.14 6.41 14.15
N GLU A 133 -13.46 5.63 13.11
CA GLU A 133 -13.93 4.24 13.23
C GLU A 133 -12.92 3.36 13.97
N MET A 134 -11.63 3.46 13.64
CA MET A 134 -10.56 2.69 14.30
C MET A 134 -10.37 3.05 15.78
N ARG A 135 -10.84 4.22 16.22
CA ARG A 135 -10.81 4.64 17.64
C ARG A 135 -12.06 4.22 18.40
N ASP A 136 -13.21 4.21 17.73
CA ASP A 136 -14.50 3.93 18.37
C ASP A 136 -14.78 2.42 18.56
N ASP A 137 -14.19 1.55 17.73
CA ASP A 137 -14.37 0.07 17.78
C ASP A 137 -13.93 -0.58 19.11
N THR A 138 -13.33 0.16 20.04
CA THR A 138 -12.92 -0.31 21.37
C THR A 138 -13.72 0.27 22.54
N CYS A 139 -14.67 1.18 22.31
CA CYS A 139 -15.53 1.73 23.38
C CYS A 139 -16.76 0.83 23.73
N GLY A 140 -16.71 -0.47 23.37
CA GLY A 140 -17.80 -1.44 23.53
C GLY A 140 -17.56 -2.58 24.53
N TYR A 141 -16.73 -2.40 25.56
CA TYR A 141 -16.57 -3.38 26.65
C TYR A 141 -16.87 -2.79 28.03
#